data_AF-A0A6M5F320-F1
#
_entry.id   AF-A0A6M5F320-F1
#
_cell.length_a   1.000
_cell.length_b   1.000
_cell.length_c   1.000
_cell.angle_alpha   90.00
_cell.angle_beta   90.00
_cell.angle_gamma   90.00
#
_symmetry.space_group_name_H-M   'P 1'
#
loop_
_entity.id
_entity.type
_entity.pdbx_description
1 polymer ?
#
loop_
_entity_poly.entity_id
_entity_poly.type
_entity_poly.pdbx_seq_one_letter_code
_entity_poly.pdbx_strand_id
1 'polypeptide(L)' 'MAEAKKTTVKKPVTKKANEVKSIEDLRKELTDKQADLVTSRRSHRAGELVNPRAIGTIRKEIARLHTAIRAAELAAKESK' A
#
# COMPACT_ATOMS: atom_id res chain seq x y z
N MET A 1 -35.14 24.94 -10.05
CA MET A 1 -34.63 23.86 -10.94
C MET A 1 -33.82 22.90 -10.08
N ALA A 2 -34.41 21.76 -9.76
CA ALA A 2 -33.73 20.67 -9.07
C ALA A 2 -33.01 19.83 -10.13
N GLU A 3 -31.69 19.71 -10.05
CA GLU A 3 -30.95 18.73 -10.84
C GLU A 3 -30.06 17.86 -9.96
N ALA A 4 -30.52 16.62 -9.86
CA ALA A 4 -29.78 15.36 -9.97
C ALA A 4 -28.52 15.13 -9.12
N LYS A 5 -28.72 14.26 -8.11
CA LYS A 5 -27.73 13.42 -7.45
C LYS A 5 -26.79 12.73 -8.45
N LYS A 6 -25.48 12.85 -8.26
CA LYS A 6 -24.48 11.89 -8.78
C LYS A 6 -23.95 11.05 -7.63
N THR A 7 -24.63 9.96 -7.33
CA THR A 7 -24.13 8.87 -6.49
C THR A 7 -22.94 8.21 -7.18
N THR A 8 -21.73 8.54 -6.74
CA THR A 8 -20.51 7.83 -7.13
C THR A 8 -20.47 6.48 -6.42
N VAL A 9 -20.99 5.48 -7.10
CA VAL A 9 -20.81 4.06 -6.80
C VAL A 9 -19.32 3.78 -6.65
N LYS A 10 -18.88 3.49 -5.42
CA LYS A 10 -17.53 3.00 -5.15
C LYS A 10 -17.42 1.61 -5.76
N LYS A 11 -16.85 1.53 -6.97
CA LYS A 11 -16.44 0.28 -7.60
C LYS A 11 -15.55 -0.49 -6.59
N PRO A 12 -15.90 -1.74 -6.21
CA PRO A 12 -15.02 -2.53 -5.36
C PRO A 12 -13.71 -2.72 -6.13
N VAL A 13 -12.64 -2.15 -5.59
CA VAL A 13 -11.28 -2.38 -6.10
C VAL A 13 -10.94 -3.83 -5.74
N THR A 14 -11.31 -4.73 -6.65
CA THR A 14 -10.77 -6.07 -6.76
C THR A 14 -9.26 -5.96 -6.83
N LYS A 15 -8.56 -6.18 -5.71
CA LYS A 15 -7.12 -6.42 -5.76
C LYS A 15 -6.90 -7.87 -6.15
N LYS A 16 -6.79 -8.08 -7.47
CA LYS A 16 -5.91 -9.10 -8.03
C LYS A 16 -4.46 -8.71 -7.60
N ALA A 17 -3.53 -9.60 -7.28
CA ALA A 17 -3.42 -11.02 -7.53
C ALA A 17 -2.69 -11.71 -6.36
N ASN A 18 -3.04 -12.98 -6.12
CA ASN A 18 -2.27 -13.96 -5.34
C ASN A 18 -0.98 -14.31 -6.11
N GLU A 19 -0.06 -13.36 -6.24
CA GLU A 19 1.33 -13.74 -6.51
C GLU A 19 1.95 -14.03 -5.15
N VAL A 20 2.15 -15.32 -4.86
CA VAL A 20 2.87 -15.77 -3.67
C VAL A 20 4.33 -15.38 -3.86
N LYS A 21 4.63 -14.09 -3.67
CA LYS A 21 5.99 -13.58 -3.56
C LYS A 21 6.64 -14.27 -2.37
N SER A 22 7.88 -14.71 -2.53
CA SER A 22 8.66 -15.28 -1.42
C SER A 22 8.72 -14.25 -0.27
N ILE A 23 8.87 -14.71 0.97
CA ILE A 23 9.02 -13.83 2.14
C ILE A 23 10.17 -12.82 1.92
N GLU A 24 11.23 -13.26 1.21
CA GLU A 24 12.36 -12.41 0.85
C GLU A 24 11.98 -11.29 -0.12
N ASP A 25 11.14 -11.58 -1.11
CA ASP A 25 10.69 -10.58 -2.08
C ASP A 25 9.75 -9.56 -1.44
N LEU A 26 8.90 -9.99 -0.50
CA LEU A 26 8.07 -9.07 0.29
C LEU A 26 8.91 -8.15 1.18
N ARG A 27 10.06 -8.62 1.68
CA ARG A 27 11.00 -7.80 2.46
C ARG A 27 11.73 -6.79 1.58
N LYS A 28 12.13 -7.16 0.36
CA LYS A 28 12.70 -6.23 -0.63
C LYS A 28 11.71 -5.13 -1.02
N GLU A 29 10.47 -5.52 -1.33
CA GLU A 29 9.43 -4.54 -1.68
C GLU A 29 9.10 -3.61 -0.51
N LEU A 30 9.19 -4.11 0.73
CA LEU A 30 9.05 -3.28 1.94
C LEU A 30 10.17 -2.25 2.05
N THR A 31 11.44 -2.63 1.83
CA THR A 31 12.56 -1.69 1.89
C THR A 31 12.44 -0.61 0.82
N ASP A 32 12.02 -0.98 -0.39
CA ASP A 32 11.84 -0.04 -1.49
C ASP A 32 10.72 0.97 -1.16
N LYS A 33 9.58 0.50 -0.67
CA LYS A 33 8.45 1.36 -0.26
C LYS A 33 8.79 2.27 0.92
N GLN A 34 9.68 1.85 1.81
CA GLN A 34 10.17 2.70 2.90
C GLN A 34 11.08 3.82 2.37
N ALA A 35 11.93 3.52 1.39
CA ALA A 35 12.74 4.54 0.72
C ALA A 35 11.83 5.57 0.02
N ASP A 36 10.80 5.10 -0.70
CA ASP A 36 9.79 5.95 -1.34
C ASP A 36 9.03 6.84 -0.34
N LEU A 37 8.77 6.35 0.87
CA LEU A 37 8.13 7.14 1.91
C LEU A 37 9.03 8.28 2.38
N VAL A 38 10.35 8.05 2.49
CA VAL A 38 11.32 9.07 2.90
C VAL A 38 11.46 10.12 1.81
N THR A 39 11.60 9.72 0.55
CA THR A 39 11.69 10.65 -0.59
C THR A 39 10.39 11.48 -0.72
N SER A 40 9.23 10.83 -0.66
CA SER A 40 7.93 11.51 -0.71
C SER A 40 7.75 12.52 0.44
N ARG A 41 8.22 12.18 1.65
CA ARG A 41 8.20 13.12 2.79
C ARG A 41 9.14 14.30 2.57
N ARG A 42 10.32 14.08 1.98
CA ARG A 42 11.26 15.16 1.65
C ARG A 42 10.67 16.08 0.59
N SER A 43 10.14 15.55 -0.51
CA SER A 43 9.49 16.35 -1.57
C SER A 43 8.25 17.10 -1.06
N HIS A 44 7.48 16.52 -0.15
CA HIS A 44 6.36 17.23 0.49
C HIS A 44 6.83 18.39 1.37
N ARG A 45 7.93 18.22 2.10
CA ARG A 45 8.54 19.31 2.88
C ARG A 45 9.12 20.40 1.99
N ALA A 46 9.68 20.02 0.84
CA ALA A 46 10.19 20.96 -0.16
C ALA A 46 9.07 21.70 -0.93
N GLY A 47 7.80 21.29 -0.77
CA GLY A 47 6.67 21.86 -1.51
C GLY A 47 6.53 21.34 -2.95
N GLU A 48 7.36 20.37 -3.35
CA GLU A 48 7.37 19.77 -4.69
C GLU A 48 6.29 18.68 -4.84
N LEU A 49 5.89 18.03 -3.72
CA LEU A 49 4.83 17.01 -3.77
C LEU A 49 3.44 17.66 -3.83
N VAL A 50 2.89 17.73 -5.03
CA VAL A 50 1.56 18.32 -5.31
C VAL A 50 0.42 17.59 -4.57
N ASN A 51 0.53 16.27 -4.36
CA ASN A 51 -0.52 15.49 -3.71
C ASN A 51 -0.07 14.87 -2.37
N PRO A 52 -0.43 15.48 -1.22
CA PRO A 52 -0.10 14.94 0.10
C PRO A 52 -0.70 13.56 0.39
N ARG A 53 -1.77 13.16 -0.31
CA ARG A 53 -2.41 11.84 -0.11
C ARG A 53 -1.54 10.68 -0.59
N ALA A 54 -0.55 10.92 -1.46
CA ALA A 54 0.39 9.90 -1.91
C ALA A 54 1.20 9.30 -0.74
N ILE A 55 1.54 10.10 0.26
CA ILE A 55 2.20 9.61 1.49
C ILE A 55 1.27 8.65 2.24
N GLY A 56 -0.04 8.95 2.26
CA GLY A 56 -1.05 8.10 2.90
C GLY A 56 -1.25 6.77 2.19
N THR A 57 -1.13 6.73 0.85
CA THR A 57 -1.21 5.47 0.10
C THR A 57 0.02 4.61 0.32
N ILE A 58 1.23 5.20 0.27
CA ILE A 58 2.50 4.49 0.54
C ILE A 58 2.48 3.88 1.95
N ARG A 59 2.04 4.63 2.98
CA ARG A 59 1.90 4.10 4.35
C ARG A 59 0.95 2.90 4.44
N LYS A 60 -0.16 2.93 3.69
CA LYS A 60 -1.11 1.80 3.65
C LYS A 60 -0.53 0.58 2.94
N GLU A 61 0.31 0.79 1.93
CA GLU A 61 1.02 -0.30 1.23
C GLU A 61 2.04 -0.97 2.14
N ILE A 62 2.87 -0.18 2.85
CA ILE A 62 3.82 -0.70 3.85
C ILE A 62 3.09 -1.53 4.91
N ALA A 63 1.96 -1.05 5.44
CA ALA A 63 1.18 -1.79 6.43
C ALA A 63 0.68 -3.14 5.88
N ARG A 64 0.24 -3.18 4.62
CA ARG A 64 -0.20 -4.43 3.97
C ARG A 64 0.96 -5.40 3.75
N LEU A 65 2.14 -4.90 3.38
CA LEU A 65 3.34 -5.73 3.24
C LEU A 65 3.73 -6.37 4.58
N HIS A 66 3.69 -5.62 5.68
CA HIS A 66 3.88 -6.19 7.02
C HIS A 66 2.85 -7.28 7.36
N THR A 67 1.57 -7.06 7.04
CA THR A 67 0.53 -8.08 7.25
C THR A 67 0.78 -9.32 6.41
N ALA A 68 1.18 -9.16 5.14
CA ALA A 68 1.49 -10.27 4.25
C ALA A 68 2.69 -11.09 4.74
N ILE A 69 3.77 -10.43 5.18
CA ILE A 69 4.94 -11.09 5.79
C ILE A 69 4.52 -11.88 7.04
N ARG A 70 3.75 -11.24 7.95
CA ARG A 70 3.27 -11.88 9.17
C ARG A 70 2.38 -13.10 8.87
N ALA A 71 1.50 -13.00 7.88
CA ALA A 71 0.63 -14.10 7.46
C ALA A 71 1.46 -15.26 6.88
N ALA A 72 2.46 -14.98 6.05
CA ALA A 72 3.37 -15.99 5.52
C ALA A 72 4.20 -16.67 6.62
N GLU A 73 4.69 -15.90 7.61
CA GLU A 73 5.42 -16.44 8.77
C GLU A 73 4.55 -17.32 9.67
N LEU A 74 3.26 -16.99 9.85
CA LEU A 74 2.32 -17.81 10.62
C LEU A 74 1.95 -19.10 9.86
N ALA A 75 1.68 -19.01 8.56
CA ALA A 75 1.42 -20.19 7.73
C ALA A 75 2.61 -21.18 7.76
N ALA A 76 3.84 -20.67 7.70
CA ALA A 76 5.05 -21.49 7.82
C ALA A 76 5.26 -22.13 9.20
N LYS A 77 4.66 -21.56 10.26
CA LYS A 77 4.68 -22.11 11.62
C LYS A 77 3.60 -23.17 11.83
N GLU A 78 2.42 -22.99 11.24
CA GLU A 78 1.31 -23.95 11.36
C GLU A 78 1.53 -25.22 10.52
N SER A 79 2.35 -25.15 9.47
CA SER A 79 2.71 -26.30 8.65
C SER A 79 3.85 -27.16 9.22
N LYS A 80 4.31 -26.90 10.45
CA LYS A 80 5.46 -27.53 11.08
C LYS A 80 5.07 -28.21 12.39
#